data_AF-A0A969BAN1-F1
#
_entry.id   AF-A0A969BAN1-F1
#
_cell.length_a   1.000
_cell.length_b   1.000
_cell.length_c   1.000
_cell.angle_alpha   90.00
_cell.angle_beta   90.00
_cell.angle_gamma   90.00
#
_symmetry.space_group_name_H-M   'P 1'
#
loop_
_entity.id
_entity.type
_entity.pdbx_description
1 polymer ?
#
loop_
_entity_poly.entity_id
_entity_poly.type
_entity_poly.pdbx_seq_one_letter_code
_entity_poly.pdbx_strand_id
1 'polypeptide(L)'
;MVVLSRLLDLAEFYQPPFRIRPEAVVEVSSTDSEGATIRRAVDVLVVSGRLWVVAIEAKMTTFALNVALPQALSDMLASPQAVAFGLLTNGAEFAFVKLAQGESPQFAVSRTFSLYAPGNELAEVLKILRHLGQKLISD
;
A
#
# COMPACT_ATOMS: atom_id res chain seq x y z
N MET A 1 -5.25 9.74 5.81
CA MET A 1 -4.60 10.55 4.74
C MET A 1 -5.62 11.00 3.70
N VAL A 2 -5.69 12.29 3.35
CA VAL A 2 -6.75 12.87 2.49
C VAL A 2 -6.67 12.40 1.03
N VAL A 3 -5.47 12.26 0.45
CA VAL A 3 -5.31 11.83 -0.95
C VAL A 3 -5.68 10.35 -1.12
N LEU A 4 -5.19 9.50 -0.21
CA LEU A 4 -5.45 8.07 -0.26
C LEU A 4 -6.96 7.75 -0.16
N SER A 5 -7.67 8.36 0.80
CA SER A 5 -9.11 8.09 0.95
C SER A 5 -9.90 8.45 -0.32
N ARG A 6 -9.53 9.54 -1.00
CA ARG A 6 -10.15 9.92 -2.28
C ARG A 6 -9.83 8.93 -3.40
N LEU A 7 -8.61 8.38 -3.45
CA LEU A 7 -8.27 7.35 -4.43
C LEU A 7 -9.07 6.06 -4.22
N LEU A 8 -9.19 5.61 -2.97
CA LEU A 8 -9.94 4.40 -2.63
C LEU A 8 -11.43 4.58 -2.94
N ASP A 9 -11.97 5.78 -2.73
CA ASP A 9 -13.36 6.14 -3.08
C ASP A 9 -13.59 6.14 -4.60
N LEU A 10 -12.70 6.78 -5.37
CA LEU A 10 -12.77 6.77 -6.84
C LEU A 10 -12.51 5.39 -7.46
N ALA A 11 -11.84 4.49 -6.73
CA ALA A 11 -11.67 3.08 -7.08
C ALA A 11 -12.83 2.20 -6.60
N GLU A 12 -13.87 2.80 -6.00
CA GLU A 12 -15.10 2.16 -5.52
C GLU A 12 -14.88 1.15 -4.36
N PHE A 13 -13.74 1.22 -3.66
CA PHE A 13 -13.42 0.27 -2.58
C PHE A 13 -14.25 0.45 -1.30
N TYR A 14 -14.97 1.56 -1.16
CA TYR A 14 -15.97 1.75 -0.09
C TYR A 14 -17.34 1.16 -0.44
N GLN A 15 -17.54 0.70 -1.69
CA GLN A 15 -18.81 0.14 -2.16
C GLN A 15 -18.77 -1.40 -2.16
N PRO A 16 -19.92 -2.08 -2.00
CA PRO A 16 -20.00 -3.52 -2.21
C PRO A 16 -19.48 -3.93 -3.60
N PRO A 17 -18.82 -5.11 -3.74
CA PRO A 17 -18.59 -6.12 -2.71
C PRO A 17 -17.39 -5.83 -1.79
N PHE A 18 -16.69 -4.71 -1.99
CA PHE A 18 -15.48 -4.42 -1.24
C PHE A 18 -15.78 -4.07 0.21
N ARG A 19 -14.88 -4.51 1.11
CA ARG A 19 -14.89 -4.12 2.52
C ARG A 19 -13.50 -3.69 2.94
N ILE A 20 -13.37 -2.46 3.41
CA ILE A 20 -12.14 -1.95 3.99
C ILE A 20 -12.14 -2.23 5.50
N ARG A 21 -11.05 -2.81 6.01
CA ARG A 21 -10.83 -3.00 7.43
C ARG A 21 -9.49 -2.39 7.84
N PRO A 22 -9.44 -1.57 8.90
CA PRO A 22 -8.18 -1.26 9.57
C PRO A 22 -7.64 -2.56 10.19
N GLU A 23 -6.41 -2.92 9.85
CA GLU A 23 -5.77 -4.14 10.34
C GLU A 23 -4.92 -3.84 11.58
N ALA A 24 -4.02 -2.88 11.47
CA ALA A 24 -3.13 -2.50 12.57
C ALA A 24 -2.58 -1.09 12.36
N VAL A 25 -2.21 -0.47 13.48
CA VAL A 25 -1.32 0.69 13.51
C VAL A 25 0.01 0.18 14.06
N VAL A 26 1.03 0.07 13.20
CA VAL A 26 2.33 -0.50 13.57
C VAL A 26 3.39 0.59 13.64
N GLU A 27 4.21 0.59 14.70
CA GLU A 27 5.39 1.45 14.76
C GLU A 27 6.52 0.86 13.91
N VAL A 28 6.90 1.56 12.86
CA VAL A 28 8.09 1.24 12.08
C VAL A 28 9.20 2.22 12.41
N SER A 29 10.42 1.70 12.59
CA SER A 29 11.61 2.49 12.84
C SER A 29 12.51 2.58 11.61
N SER A 30 13.09 3.77 11.39
CA SER A 30 14.22 3.95 10.48
C SER A 30 15.27 4.84 11.12
N THR A 31 16.52 4.68 10.71
CA THR A 31 17.62 5.55 11.12
C THR A 31 17.79 6.66 10.08
N ASP A 32 17.83 7.92 10.51
CA ASP A 32 18.15 9.02 9.62
C ASP A 32 19.66 9.11 9.33
N SER A 33 20.05 10.08 8.49
CA SER A 33 21.45 10.34 8.14
C SER A 33 22.32 10.78 9.34
N GLU A 34 21.72 11.23 10.44
CA GLU A 34 22.39 11.69 11.66
C GLU A 34 22.42 10.60 12.76
N GLY A 35 21.88 9.41 12.48
CA GLY A 35 21.89 8.28 13.41
C GLY A 35 20.70 8.25 14.39
N ALA A 36 19.74 9.17 14.28
CA ALA A 36 18.56 9.16 15.13
C ALA A 36 17.55 8.10 14.67
N THR A 37 17.02 7.32 15.61
CA THR A 37 15.93 6.38 15.35
C THR A 37 14.61 7.13 15.30
N ILE A 38 13.99 7.18 14.14
CA ILE A 38 12.67 7.76 13.96
C ILE A 38 11.64 6.63 13.98
N ARG A 39 10.64 6.72 14.87
CA ARG A 39 9.51 5.79 14.94
C ARG A 39 8.25 6.44 14.38
N ARG A 40 7.50 5.71 13.54
CA ARG A 40 6.25 6.20 12.93
C ARG A 40 5.20 5.11 12.89
N ALA A 41 3.96 5.51 13.15
CA ALA A 41 2.78 4.69 12.92
C ALA A 41 2.54 4.49 11.42
N VAL A 42 2.23 3.26 11.04
CA VAL A 42 1.78 2.88 9.71
C VAL A 42 0.37 2.32 9.83
N ASP A 43 -0.56 2.92 9.10
CA ASP A 43 -1.94 2.47 8.98
C ASP A 43 -2.01 1.38 7.90
N VAL A 44 -2.36 0.17 8.30
CA VAL A 44 -2.63 -0.92 7.35
C VAL A 44 -4.13 -1.05 7.16
N LEU A 45 -4.56 -0.91 5.91
CA LEU A 45 -5.94 -1.14 5.48
C LEU A 45 -5.98 -2.39 4.60
N VAL A 46 -6.91 -3.29 4.86
CA VAL A 46 -7.11 -4.48 4.02
C VAL A 46 -8.44 -4.35 3.29
N VAL A 47 -8.37 -4.41 1.96
CA VAL A 47 -9.52 -4.39 1.05
C VAL A 47 -9.90 -5.83 0.73
N SER A 48 -11.04 -6.27 1.24
CA SER A 48 -11.67 -7.58 0.99
C SER A 48 -10.77 -8.79 1.25
N GLY A 49 -9.78 -8.66 2.14
CA GLY A 49 -8.85 -9.74 2.48
C GLY A 49 -7.91 -10.15 1.34
N ARG A 50 -7.78 -9.33 0.29
CA ARG A 50 -6.99 -9.67 -0.92
C ARG A 50 -6.06 -8.57 -1.40
N LEU A 51 -6.33 -7.32 -1.04
CA LEU A 51 -5.47 -6.17 -1.32
C LEU A 51 -5.11 -5.47 -0.02
N TRP A 52 -3.82 -5.43 0.29
CA TRP A 52 -3.25 -4.69 1.40
C TRP A 52 -2.91 -3.28 0.93
N VAL A 53 -3.36 -2.27 1.66
CA VAL A 53 -3.04 -0.87 1.44
C VAL A 53 -2.34 -0.39 2.69
N VAL A 54 -1.02 -0.24 2.58
CA VAL A 54 -0.15 0.15 3.68
C VAL A 54 0.20 1.63 3.51
N ALA A 55 -0.39 2.43 4.39
CA ALA A 55 -0.26 3.87 4.39
C ALA A 55 0.59 4.31 5.57
N ILE A 56 1.77 4.88 5.28
CA ILE A 56 2.61 5.48 6.31
C ILE A 56 1.96 6.81 6.71
N GLU A 57 1.66 6.98 8.00
CA GLU A 57 1.01 8.19 8.47
C GLU A 57 1.95 9.40 8.28
N ALA A 58 1.59 10.25 7.32
CA ALA A 58 2.38 11.36 6.82
C ALA A 58 2.39 12.56 7.77
N LYS A 59 3.02 12.46 8.95
CA LYS A 59 3.33 13.67 9.74
C LYS A 59 4.57 14.40 9.21
N MET A 60 5.38 13.77 8.36
CA MET A 60 6.44 14.38 7.55
C MET A 60 6.63 13.54 6.27
N THR A 61 6.70 14.17 5.10
CA THR A 61 6.88 13.55 3.77
C THR A 61 8.29 12.93 3.56
N THR A 62 9.07 12.76 4.62
CA THR A 62 10.50 12.40 4.56
C THR A 62 10.75 10.89 4.62
N PHE A 63 9.71 10.06 4.80
CA PHE A 63 9.89 8.61 4.88
C PHE A 63 9.83 7.97 3.50
N ALA A 64 10.90 7.28 3.13
CA ALA A 64 10.95 6.47 1.93
C ALA A 64 10.02 5.25 2.07
N LEU A 65 9.37 4.87 0.96
CA LEU A 65 8.40 3.76 0.93
C LEU A 65 9.01 2.42 1.34
N ASN A 66 10.32 2.24 1.17
CA ASN A 66 11.04 1.03 1.56
C ASN A 66 10.92 0.72 3.07
N VAL A 67 10.65 1.72 3.91
CA VAL A 67 10.43 1.52 5.34
C VAL A 67 9.14 0.72 5.61
N ALA A 68 8.08 0.93 4.82
CA ALA A 68 6.83 0.19 4.98
C ALA A 68 6.83 -1.18 4.31
N LEU A 69 7.78 -1.46 3.41
CA LEU A 69 7.79 -2.70 2.64
C LEU A 69 7.90 -3.95 3.52
N PRO A 70 8.80 -4.06 4.53
CA PRO A 70 8.87 -5.23 5.39
C PRO A 70 7.55 -5.51 6.12
N GLN A 71 6.90 -4.46 6.63
CA GLN A 71 5.61 -4.60 7.31
C GLN A 71 4.52 -5.07 6.35
N ALA A 72 4.44 -4.44 5.17
CA ALA A 72 3.49 -4.84 4.14
C ALA A 72 3.68 -6.32 3.73
N LEU A 73 4.92 -6.76 3.53
CA LEU A 73 5.21 -8.15 3.19
C LEU A 73 4.84 -9.12 4.30
N SER A 74 5.10 -8.76 5.57
CA SER A 74 4.70 -9.56 6.73
C SER A 74 3.18 -9.81 6.74
N ASP A 75 2.39 -8.76 6.54
CA ASP A 75 0.93 -8.86 6.54
C ASP A 75 0.41 -9.60 5.29
N MET A 76 1.02 -9.36 4.13
CA MET A 76 0.67 -10.06 2.88
C MET A 76 1.05 -11.55 2.92
N LEU A 77 2.11 -11.94 3.62
CA LEU A 77 2.52 -13.34 3.79
C LEU A 77 1.51 -14.14 4.61
N ALA A 78 0.78 -13.49 5.52
CA ALA A 78 -0.34 -14.10 6.25
C ALA A 78 -1.61 -14.26 5.39
N SER A 79 -1.62 -13.72 4.17
CA SER A 79 -2.75 -13.87 3.24
C SER A 79 -2.96 -15.33 2.84
N PRO A 80 -4.21 -15.83 2.87
CA PRO A 80 -4.53 -17.16 2.36
C PRO A 80 -4.54 -17.22 0.82
N GLN A 81 -4.38 -16.09 0.13
CA GLN A 81 -4.43 -16.02 -1.33
C GLN A 81 -3.10 -16.42 -1.97
N ALA A 82 -3.14 -17.16 -3.08
CA ALA A 82 -1.94 -17.53 -3.83
C ALA A 82 -1.16 -16.31 -4.36
N VAL A 83 -1.87 -15.20 -4.62
CA VAL A 83 -1.28 -13.91 -4.99
C VAL A 83 -1.91 -12.83 -4.14
N ALA A 84 -1.09 -12.00 -3.51
CA ALA A 84 -1.53 -10.83 -2.76
C ALA A 84 -0.97 -9.55 -3.41
N PHE A 85 -1.77 -8.49 -3.37
CA PHE A 85 -1.35 -7.17 -3.84
C PHE A 85 -1.24 -6.19 -2.68
N GLY A 86 -0.29 -5.27 -2.81
CA GLY A 86 0.03 -4.23 -1.85
C GLY A 86 0.03 -2.85 -2.52
N LEU A 87 -0.42 -1.82 -1.82
CA LEU A 87 -0.11 -0.42 -2.13
C LEU A 87 0.66 0.18 -0.96
N LEU A 88 1.88 0.64 -1.21
CA LEU A 88 2.66 1.44 -0.26
C LEU A 88 2.44 2.92 -0.56
N THR A 89 2.21 3.75 0.47
CA THR A 89 2.17 5.21 0.29
C THR A 89 2.62 5.99 1.52
N ASN A 90 3.30 7.11 1.30
CA ASN A 90 3.60 8.15 2.30
C ASN A 90 2.82 9.45 2.04
N GLY A 91 1.89 9.43 1.07
CA GLY A 91 1.03 10.56 0.70
C GLY A 91 1.56 11.44 -0.41
N ALA A 92 2.88 11.46 -0.60
CA ALA A 92 3.52 12.07 -1.76
C ALA A 92 3.80 11.02 -2.84
N GLU A 93 4.07 9.78 -2.44
CA GLU A 93 4.51 8.71 -3.31
C GLU A 93 3.66 7.45 -3.14
N PHE A 94 3.63 6.64 -4.19
CA PHE A 94 2.89 5.40 -4.29
C PHE A 94 3.74 4.32 -4.96
N ALA A 95 3.73 3.11 -4.44
CA ALA A 95 4.34 1.95 -5.10
C ALA A 95 3.46 0.71 -4.88
N PHE A 96 3.31 -0.10 -5.93
CA PHE A 96 2.55 -1.33 -5.86
C PHE A 96 3.47 -2.51 -5.59
N VAL A 97 3.01 -3.43 -4.74
CA VAL A 97 3.70 -4.68 -4.41
C VAL A 97 2.85 -5.84 -4.91
N LYS A 98 3.48 -6.84 -5.51
CA LYS A 98 2.85 -8.12 -5.80
C LYS A 98 3.64 -9.19 -5.07
N LEU A 99 2.95 -10.00 -4.27
CA LEU A 99 3.49 -11.18 -3.61
C LEU A 99 2.86 -12.43 -4.22
N ALA A 100 3.68 -13.38 -4.64
CA ALA A 100 3.27 -14.72 -5.01
C ALA A 100 3.64 -15.69 -3.87
N GLN A 101 2.63 -16.37 -3.32
CA GLN A 101 2.81 -17.42 -2.34
C GLN A 101 3.34 -18.70 -3.00
N GLY A 102 4.03 -19.54 -2.23
CA GLY A 102 4.57 -20.83 -2.64
C GLY A 102 5.54 -21.37 -1.59
N GLU A 103 6.27 -22.44 -1.91
CA GLU A 103 7.33 -22.98 -1.02
C GLU A 103 8.40 -21.93 -0.70
N SER A 104 8.65 -21.00 -1.62
CA SER A 104 9.51 -19.84 -1.43
C SER A 104 8.79 -18.60 -1.96
N PRO A 105 8.12 -17.83 -1.09
CA PRO A 105 7.38 -16.64 -1.49
C PRO A 105 8.27 -15.63 -2.23
N GLN A 106 7.76 -15.06 -3.32
CA GLN A 106 8.47 -14.06 -4.13
C GLN A 106 7.66 -12.78 -4.23
N PHE A 107 8.33 -11.64 -4.19
CA PHE A 107 7.68 -10.35 -4.37
C PHE A 107 8.41 -9.47 -5.39
N ALA A 108 7.64 -8.56 -5.97
CA ALA A 108 8.15 -7.49 -6.81
C ALA A 108 7.47 -6.17 -6.45
N VAL A 109 8.20 -5.07 -6.61
CA VAL A 109 7.72 -3.71 -6.39
C VAL A 109 7.71 -2.98 -7.73
N SER A 110 6.65 -2.23 -8.01
CA SER A 110 6.58 -1.38 -9.20
C SER A 110 7.59 -0.23 -9.12
N ARG A 111 7.73 0.52 -10.22
CA ARG A 111 8.27 1.88 -10.12
C ARG A 111 7.43 2.71 -9.13
N THR A 112 8.05 3.73 -8.55
CA THR A 112 7.34 4.73 -7.74
C THR A 112 6.55 5.67 -8.64
N PHE A 113 5.36 6.05 -8.17
CA PHE A 113 4.54 7.12 -8.72
C PHE A 113 4.52 8.27 -7.72
N SER A 114 4.66 9.50 -8.20
CA SER A 114 4.72 10.69 -7.36
C SER A 114 3.52 11.60 -7.64
N LEU A 115 2.96 12.15 -6.57
CA LEU A 115 1.95 13.21 -6.63
C LEU A 115 2.49 14.47 -7.31
N TYR A 116 3.79 14.70 -7.24
CA TYR A 116 4.46 15.89 -7.79
C TYR A 116 5.07 15.65 -9.17
N ALA A 117 4.97 14.43 -9.71
CA ALA A 117 5.47 14.14 -11.05
C ALA A 117 4.62 14.83 -12.13
N PRO A 118 5.24 15.43 -13.16
CA PRO A 118 4.53 15.86 -14.36
C PRO A 118 3.81 14.69 -15.03
N GLY A 119 2.62 14.93 -15.60
CA GLY A 119 1.91 13.90 -16.38
C GLY A 119 0.81 13.13 -15.62
N ASN A 120 0.39 13.62 -14.45
CA ASN A 120 -0.77 13.10 -13.70
C ASN A 120 -0.65 11.62 -13.34
N GLU A 121 0.47 11.24 -12.71
CA GLU A 121 0.71 9.86 -12.26
C GLU A 121 -0.35 9.35 -11.27
N LEU A 122 -1.07 10.26 -10.60
CA LEU A 122 -2.21 9.92 -9.76
C LEU A 122 -3.35 9.26 -10.55
N ALA A 123 -3.56 9.65 -11.81
CA ALA A 123 -4.51 8.98 -12.69
C ALA A 123 -4.06 7.55 -13.03
N GLU A 124 -2.76 7.31 -13.19
CA GLU A 124 -2.22 5.96 -13.38
C GLU A 124 -2.39 5.10 -12.13
N VAL A 125 -2.12 5.66 -10.95
CA VAL A 125 -2.39 4.98 -9.66
C VAL A 125 -3.87 4.58 -9.57
N LEU A 126 -4.79 5.48 -9.91
CA LEU A 126 -6.23 5.17 -9.90
C LEU A 126 -6.61 4.08 -10.91
N LYS A 127 -6.05 4.09 -12.12
CA LYS A 127 -6.28 3.03 -13.12
C LYS A 127 -5.82 1.67 -12.61
N ILE A 128 -4.64 1.61 -11.99
CA ILE A 128 -4.11 0.37 -11.40
C ILE A 128 -5.03 -0.11 -10.27
N LEU A 129 -5.46 0.78 -9.36
CA LEU A 129 -6.38 0.41 -8.29
C LEU A 129 -7.70 -0.18 -8.82
N ARG A 130 -8.29 0.44 -9.84
CA ARG A 130 -9.51 -0.07 -10.49
C ARG A 130 -9.27 -1.43 -11.14
N HIS A 131 -8.15 -1.60 -11.83
CA HIS A 131 -7.79 -2.87 -12.45
C HIS A 131 -7.59 -3.99 -11.42
N LEU A 132 -6.92 -3.69 -10.30
CA LEU A 132 -6.80 -4.62 -9.18
C LEU A 132 -8.17 -4.96 -8.61
N GLY A 133 -9.02 -3.97 -8.35
CA GLY A 133 -10.40 -4.17 -7.91
C GLY A 133 -11.18 -5.17 -8.77
N GLN A 134 -11.13 -5.01 -10.09
CA GLN A 134 -11.78 -5.93 -11.03
C GLN A 134 -11.25 -7.36 -10.92
N LYS A 135 -9.93 -7.53 -10.76
CA LYS A 135 -9.32 -8.85 -10.54
C LYS A 135 -9.78 -9.48 -9.23
N LEU A 136 -9.90 -8.68 -8.17
CA LEU A 136 -10.35 -9.17 -6.86
C LEU A 136 -11.80 -9.67 -6.84
N ILE A 137 -12.64 -9.21 -7.78
CA ILE A 137 -14.03 -9.66 -7.94
C ILE A 137 -14.12 -10.91 -8.84
N SER A 138 -13.18 -11.08 -9.77
CA SER A 138 -13.26 -12.09 -10.83
C SER A 138 -12.66 -13.45 -10.46
N ASP A 139 -11.95 -13.54 -9.33
CA ASP A 139 -11.35 -14.76 -8.75
C ASP A 139 -12.16 -15.28 -7.54
#